data_AF-A0A7Z0RMH7-F1
#
_entry.id   AF-A0A7Z0RMH7-F1
#
_cell.length_a   1.000
_cell.length_b   1.000
_cell.length_c   1.000
_cell.angle_alpha   90.00
_cell.angle_beta   90.00
_cell.angle_gamma   90.00
#
_symmetry.space_group_name_H-M   'P 1'
#
loop_
_entity.id
_entity.type
_entity.pdbx_description
1 polymer ?
#
loop_
_entity_poly.entity_id
_entity_poly.type
_entity_poly.pdbx_seq_one_letter_code
_entity_poly.pdbx_strand_id
1 'polypeptide(L)'
;MRAGTVTVLIAMGLLTACTPTRQDYDAFVTLLQGSSRARSEAVKECVRGFDGRTTRNFGLLTNTSDKDAARVGCNRFIAAIASGRATYDDVVDIKRHRPTPKLIKIFQGR
;
A
#
# COMPACT_ATOMS: atom_id res chain seq x y z
N MET A 1 27.18 28.52 2.15
CA MET A 1 27.71 27.15 2.03
C MET A 1 27.11 26.34 3.17
N ARG A 2 25.98 25.68 2.95
CA ARG A 2 25.85 24.26 2.56
C ARG A 2 26.58 23.31 3.51
N ALA A 3 25.85 22.80 4.48
CA ALA A 3 25.92 21.42 4.98
C ALA A 3 24.71 21.29 5.93
N GLY A 4 23.75 20.39 5.74
CA GLY A 4 23.78 19.17 4.95
C GLY A 4 23.16 18.03 5.75
N THR A 5 22.06 18.29 6.47
CA THR A 5 21.35 17.29 7.27
C THR A 5 19.87 17.67 7.37
N VAL A 6 19.19 17.73 6.22
CA VAL A 6 17.74 17.53 6.22
C VAL A 6 17.55 16.06 6.53
N THR A 7 17.40 15.81 7.82
CA THR A 7 17.15 14.53 8.47
C THR A 7 16.07 13.76 7.71
N VAL A 8 16.51 12.64 7.11
CA VAL A 8 15.79 11.38 6.95
C VAL A 8 14.31 11.43 7.36
N LEU A 9 13.41 11.64 6.39
CA LEU A 9 11.95 11.54 6.60
C LEU A 9 11.27 10.55 5.65
N ILE A 10 12.02 9.62 5.05
CA ILE A 10 11.42 8.54 4.26
C ILE A 10 11.92 7.21 4.82
N ALA A 11 11.45 6.89 6.03
CA ALA A 11 11.40 5.50 6.45
C ALA A 11 10.44 4.77 5.51
N MET A 12 10.99 4.12 4.48
CA MET A 12 10.31 3.12 3.63
C MET A 12 9.97 1.86 4.44
N GLY A 13 9.31 2.02 5.59
CA GLY A 13 9.14 0.96 6.60
C GLY A 13 7.81 0.21 6.55
N LEU A 14 6.80 0.74 5.84
CA LEU A 14 5.44 0.17 5.92
C LEU A 14 5.29 -1.23 5.31
N LEU A 15 6.25 -1.65 4.46
CA LEU A 15 6.19 -2.94 3.78
C LEU A 15 7.13 -3.99 4.38
N THR A 16 7.84 -3.67 5.46
CA THR A 16 8.52 -4.66 6.30
C THR A 16 7.51 -5.46 7.15
N ALA A 17 7.92 -6.60 7.73
CA ALA A 17 7.06 -7.50 8.49
C ALA A 17 6.42 -6.88 9.76
N CYS A 18 6.83 -5.67 10.15
CA CYS A 18 6.28 -4.96 11.31
C CYS A 18 4.99 -4.21 10.96
N THR A 19 4.06 -4.14 11.93
CA THR A 19 2.89 -3.27 11.83
C THR A 19 3.33 -1.82 12.06
N PRO A 20 2.95 -0.86 11.20
CA PRO A 20 3.40 0.51 11.35
C PRO A 20 2.74 1.23 12.53
N THR A 21 3.39 2.26 13.06
CA THR A 21 2.74 3.17 14.00
C THR A 21 1.75 4.08 13.28
N ARG A 22 0.87 4.73 14.04
CA ARG A 22 -0.06 5.71 13.46
C ARG A 22 0.66 6.90 12.84
N GLN A 23 1.74 7.36 13.46
CA GLN A 23 2.57 8.44 12.94
C GLN A 23 3.23 8.06 11.60
N ASP A 24 3.73 6.83 11.45
CA ASP A 24 4.29 6.35 10.19
C ASP A 24 3.24 6.33 9.07
N TYR A 25 2.03 5.91 9.41
CA TYR A 25 0.90 5.89 8.48
C TYR A 25 0.52 7.31 8.04
N ASP A 26 0.36 8.25 8.96
CA ASP A 26 -0.03 9.63 8.64
C ASP A 26 1.03 10.34 7.77
N ALA A 27 2.31 10.13 8.08
CA ALA A 27 3.42 10.64 7.28
C ALA A 27 3.40 10.04 5.86
N PHE A 28 3.12 8.75 5.73
CA PHE A 28 3.02 8.09 4.44
C PHE A 28 1.82 8.55 3.62
N VAL A 29 0.64 8.70 4.22
CA VAL A 29 -0.54 9.27 3.55
C VAL A 29 -0.21 10.66 3.02
N THR A 30 0.42 11.51 3.84
CA THR A 30 0.85 12.85 3.46
C THR A 30 1.80 12.82 2.26
N LEU A 31 2.80 11.93 2.29
CA LEU A 31 3.74 11.74 1.19
C LEU A 31 3.03 11.30 -0.10
N LEU A 32 2.10 10.34 -0.01
CA LEU A 32 1.34 9.86 -1.15
C LEU A 32 0.43 10.95 -1.72
N GLN A 33 -0.18 11.78 -0.89
CA GLN A 33 -1.05 12.87 -1.33
C GLN A 33 -0.26 13.91 -2.15
N GLY A 34 0.96 14.26 -1.72
CA GLY A 34 1.77 15.28 -2.37
C GLY A 34 2.63 14.82 -3.56
N SER A 35 2.78 13.50 -3.81
CA SER A 35 3.75 13.01 -4.80
C SER A 35 3.26 11.82 -5.64
N SER A 36 3.03 12.06 -6.94
CA SER A 36 2.74 11.01 -7.93
C SER A 36 3.89 10.01 -8.09
N ARG A 37 5.14 10.47 -7.92
CA ARG A 37 6.33 9.63 -7.90
C ARG A 37 6.32 8.71 -6.68
N ALA A 38 5.98 9.22 -5.50
CA ALA A 38 5.89 8.41 -4.29
C ALA A 38 4.80 7.33 -4.40
N ARG A 39 3.64 7.66 -5.01
CA ARG A 39 2.61 6.64 -5.32
C ARG A 39 3.16 5.53 -6.22
N SER A 40 3.86 5.90 -7.29
CA SER A 40 4.46 4.93 -8.22
C SER A 40 5.46 4.01 -7.51
N GLU A 41 6.31 4.55 -6.64
CA GLU A 41 7.27 3.75 -5.87
C GLU A 41 6.58 2.85 -4.83
N ALA A 42 5.56 3.36 -4.13
CA ALA A 42 4.78 2.57 -3.19
C ALA A 42 4.08 1.37 -3.86
N VAL A 43 3.57 1.55 -5.08
CA VAL A 43 3.00 0.45 -5.86
C VAL A 43 4.06 -0.57 -6.23
N LYS A 44 5.23 -0.15 -6.69
CA LYS A 44 6.34 -1.07 -7.02
C LYS A 44 6.75 -1.88 -5.79
N GLU A 45 6.88 -1.24 -4.64
CA GLU A 45 7.27 -1.92 -3.41
C GLU A 45 6.17 -2.89 -2.93
N CYS A 46 4.90 -2.50 -3.04
CA CYS A 46 3.78 -3.40 -2.75
C CYS A 46 3.80 -4.65 -3.64
N VAL A 47 4.06 -4.50 -4.95
CA VAL A 47 4.09 -5.63 -5.90
C VAL A 47 5.23 -6.61 -5.59
N ARG A 48 6.37 -6.12 -5.08
CA ARG A 48 7.51 -6.99 -4.70
C ARG A 48 7.17 -7.97 -3.58
N GLY A 49 6.14 -7.70 -2.78
CA GLY A 49 5.68 -8.60 -1.72
C GLY A 49 4.85 -9.79 -2.21
N PHE A 50 4.54 -9.87 -3.51
CA PHE A 50 3.74 -10.96 -4.08
C PHE A 50 4.63 -11.99 -4.79
N ASP A 51 4.43 -13.27 -4.46
CA ASP A 51 4.98 -14.39 -5.22
C ASP A 51 3.97 -14.91 -6.26
N GLY A 52 4.43 -15.79 -7.16
CA GLY A 52 3.60 -16.36 -8.23
C GLY A 52 2.46 -17.28 -7.77
N ARG A 53 2.43 -17.68 -6.48
CA ARG A 53 1.38 -18.53 -5.91
C ARG A 53 0.24 -17.68 -5.35
N THR A 54 0.56 -16.51 -4.80
CA THR A 54 -0.39 -15.56 -4.21
C THR A 54 -1.22 -14.84 -5.27
N THR A 55 -0.74 -14.78 -6.52
CA THR A 55 -1.37 -14.07 -7.64
C THR A 55 -2.73 -14.61 -8.06
N ARG A 56 -3.01 -15.92 -7.93
CA ARG A 56 -4.30 -16.50 -8.36
C ARG A 56 -5.47 -16.06 -7.47
N ASN A 57 -5.33 -16.21 -6.16
CA ASN A 57 -6.36 -15.77 -5.21
C ASN A 57 -6.54 -14.25 -5.26
N PHE A 58 -5.44 -13.53 -5.50
CA PHE A 58 -5.48 -12.09 -5.66
C PHE A 58 -6.19 -11.69 -6.96
N GLY A 59 -6.04 -12.44 -8.06
CA GLY A 59 -6.75 -12.23 -9.33
C GLY A 59 -8.27 -12.39 -9.18
N LEU A 60 -8.72 -13.36 -8.39
CA LEU A 60 -10.14 -13.49 -8.00
C LEU A 60 -10.62 -12.27 -7.21
N LEU A 61 -9.81 -11.80 -6.25
CA LEU A 61 -10.17 -10.65 -5.42
C LEU A 61 -10.23 -9.35 -6.22
N THR A 62 -9.29 -9.14 -7.15
CA THR A 62 -9.23 -7.94 -7.99
C THR A 62 -10.10 -8.03 -9.24
N ASN A 63 -10.67 -9.20 -9.54
CA ASN A 63 -11.37 -9.46 -10.80
C ASN A 63 -10.50 -9.12 -12.03
N THR A 64 -9.26 -9.59 -12.04
CA THR A 64 -8.29 -9.39 -13.12
C THR A 64 -7.51 -10.66 -13.43
N SER A 65 -6.78 -10.66 -14.55
CA SER A 65 -5.88 -11.76 -14.87
C SER A 65 -4.80 -11.94 -13.79
N ASP A 66 -4.37 -13.19 -13.56
CA ASP A 66 -3.38 -13.52 -12.53
C ASP A 66 -2.07 -12.73 -12.70
N LYS A 67 -1.64 -12.49 -13.95
CA LYS A 67 -0.43 -11.70 -14.26
C LYS A 67 -0.54 -10.23 -13.84
N ASP A 68 -1.75 -9.66 -13.82
CA ASP A 68 -1.98 -8.25 -13.54
C ASP A 68 -2.45 -8.01 -12.10
N ALA A 69 -2.89 -9.07 -11.41
CA ALA A 69 -3.54 -8.99 -10.10
C ALA A 69 -2.73 -8.20 -9.07
N ALA A 70 -1.43 -8.51 -8.91
CA ALA A 70 -0.57 -7.82 -7.95
C ALA A 70 -0.50 -6.32 -8.24
N ARG A 71 -0.25 -5.94 -9.50
CA ARG A 71 -0.18 -4.53 -9.92
C ARG A 71 -1.51 -3.82 -9.70
N VAL A 72 -2.62 -4.43 -10.11
CA VAL A 72 -3.95 -3.83 -9.99
C VAL A 72 -4.37 -3.66 -8.53
N GLY A 73 -4.18 -4.69 -7.70
CA GLY A 73 -4.52 -4.63 -6.28
C GLY A 73 -3.66 -3.62 -5.53
N CYS A 74 -2.35 -3.59 -5.76
CA CYS A 74 -1.47 -2.57 -5.17
C CYS A 74 -1.84 -1.16 -5.61
N ASN A 75 -2.16 -0.93 -6.89
CA ASN A 75 -2.65 0.37 -7.36
C ASN A 75 -3.92 0.80 -6.63
N ARG A 76 -4.91 -0.10 -6.53
CA ARG A 76 -6.18 0.19 -5.86
C ARG A 76 -5.97 0.49 -4.38
N PHE A 77 -5.13 -0.28 -3.71
CA PHE A 77 -4.89 -0.09 -2.28
C PHE A 77 -4.10 1.19 -1.98
N ILE A 78 -3.03 1.48 -2.72
CA ILE A 78 -2.26 2.72 -2.57
C ILE A 78 -3.13 3.95 -2.89
N ALA A 79 -3.99 3.87 -3.91
CA ALA A 79 -4.96 4.93 -4.21
C ALA A 79 -6.00 5.10 -3.09
N ALA A 80 -6.45 4.00 -2.47
CA ALA A 80 -7.37 4.05 -1.33
C ALA A 80 -6.72 4.71 -0.10
N ILE A 81 -5.44 4.42 0.18
CA ILE A 81 -4.68 5.10 1.25
C ILE A 81 -4.58 6.60 0.95
N ALA A 82 -4.13 6.97 -0.25
CA ALA A 82 -3.93 8.36 -0.62
C ALA A 82 -5.24 9.18 -0.58
N SER A 83 -6.37 8.57 -0.91
CA SER A 83 -7.71 9.19 -0.88
C SER A 83 -8.39 9.16 0.49
N GLY A 84 -7.80 8.51 1.50
CA GLY A 84 -8.41 8.32 2.81
C GLY A 84 -9.53 7.26 2.85
N ARG A 85 -9.77 6.56 1.73
CA ARG A 85 -10.71 5.43 1.68
C ARG A 85 -10.22 4.22 2.49
N ALA A 86 -8.90 3.99 2.52
CA ALA A 86 -8.27 3.07 3.45
C ALA A 86 -7.74 3.87 4.65
N THR A 87 -7.93 3.37 5.87
CA THR A 87 -7.46 3.99 7.11
C THR A 87 -6.27 3.24 7.71
N TYR A 88 -5.73 3.76 8.81
CA TYR A 88 -4.73 3.06 9.61
C TYR A 88 -5.17 1.65 10.01
N ASP A 89 -6.42 1.52 10.49
CA ASP A 89 -6.96 0.23 10.92
C ASP A 89 -7.03 -0.77 9.77
N ASP A 90 -7.38 -0.31 8.55
CA ASP A 90 -7.38 -1.15 7.35
C ASP A 90 -5.96 -1.68 7.01
N VAL A 91 -4.93 -0.84 7.21
CA VAL A 91 -3.52 -1.25 7.02
C VAL A 91 -3.10 -2.28 8.08
N VAL A 92 -3.50 -2.06 9.34
CA VAL A 92 -3.25 -2.99 10.44
C VAL A 92 -3.94 -4.33 10.19
N ASP A 93 -5.20 -4.32 9.73
CA ASP A 93 -5.99 -5.51 9.42
C ASP A 93 -5.38 -6.32 8.28
N ILE A 94 -4.88 -5.67 7.21
CA ILE A 94 -4.11 -6.35 6.16
C ILE A 94 -2.87 -7.02 6.73
N LYS A 95 -2.07 -6.31 7.54
CA LYS A 95 -0.86 -6.88 8.15
C LYS A 95 -1.18 -8.07 9.05
N ARG A 96 -2.32 -8.04 9.74
CA ARG A 96 -2.82 -9.13 10.59
C ARG A 96 -3.56 -10.23 9.81
N HIS A 97 -3.59 -10.16 8.48
CA HIS A 97 -4.25 -11.15 7.62
C HIS A 97 -5.76 -11.27 7.91
N ARG A 98 -6.40 -10.14 8.25
CA ARG A 98 -7.84 -10.03 8.55
C ARG A 98 -8.54 -9.20 7.47
N PRO A 99 -8.80 -9.76 6.28
CA PRO A 99 -9.49 -9.02 5.23
C PRO A 99 -10.91 -8.68 5.67
N THR A 100 -11.23 -7.39 5.72
CA THR A 100 -12.58 -6.88 6.01
C THR A 100 -13.40 -6.73 4.73
N PRO A 101 -14.74 -6.66 4.80
CA PRO A 101 -15.58 -6.35 3.64
C PRO A 101 -15.21 -5.03 2.96
N LYS A 102 -14.72 -4.05 3.73
CA LYS A 102 -14.23 -2.77 3.21
C LYS A 102 -12.97 -2.95 2.36
N LEU A 103 -12.01 -3.71 2.85
CA LEU A 103 -10.79 -4.05 2.11
C LEU A 103 -11.09 -4.83 0.83
N ILE A 104 -12.00 -5.81 0.89
CA ILE A 104 -12.43 -6.56 -0.29
C ILE A 104 -13.00 -5.62 -1.36
N LYS A 105 -13.84 -4.66 -0.97
CA LYS A 105 -14.40 -3.65 -1.89
C LYS A 105 -13.32 -2.78 -2.52
N ILE A 106 -12.34 -2.32 -1.72
CA ILE A 106 -11.17 -1.57 -2.23
C ILE A 106 -10.43 -2.38 -3.29
N PHE A 107 -10.09 -3.64 -3.01
CA PHE A 107 -9.39 -4.48 -3.98
C PHE A 107 -10.24 -4.81 -5.21
N GLN A 108 -11.57 -4.87 -5.09
CA GLN A 108 -12.50 -4.99 -6.22
C GLN A 108 -12.69 -3.68 -7.01
N GLY A 109 -12.18 -2.55 -6.50
CA GLY A 109 -12.28 -1.24 -7.15
C GLY A 109 -13.62 -0.53 -6.96
N ARG A 110 -14.38 -0.85 -5.91
CA ARG A 110 -15.66 -0.21 -5.57
C ARG A 110 -15.65 0.35 -4.16
#